data_AF-A0A1C5SAL5-F1
#
_entry.id   AF-A0A1C5SAL5-F1
#
_cell.length_a   1.000
_cell.length_b   1.000
_cell.length_c   1.000
_cell.angle_alpha   90.00
_cell.angle_beta   90.00
_cell.angle_gamma   90.00
#
_symmetry.space_group_name_H-M   'P 1'
#
loop_
_entity.id
_entity.type
_entity.pdbx_description
1 polymer ?
#
loop_
_entity_poly.entity_id
_entity_poly.type
_entity_poly.pdbx_seq_one_letter_code
_entity_poly.pdbx_strand_id
1 'polypeptide(L)'
;MSKEFQNHIFEPFTQEKGGARSVYGGTGLGMPITEKLIEKMGGTVKFESEKNVGTTFMVQLPFLISTDMKQVESQEDDVSIEGMRILLTEDNELNMEIAEFLLTNAGAEIKVKR
;
A
#
# COMPACT_ATOMS: atom_id res chain seq x y z
N MET A 1 -2.03 -5.40 -23.65
CA MET A 1 -1.73 -3.97 -23.51
C MET A 1 -1.26 -3.41 -24.85
N SER A 2 -1.66 -2.19 -25.24
CA SER A 2 -1.14 -1.53 -26.46
C SER A 2 0.36 -1.24 -26.34
N LYS A 3 1.10 -1.31 -27.45
CA LYS A 3 2.54 -1.01 -27.46
C LYS A 3 2.86 0.41 -26.97
N GLU A 4 1.96 1.35 -27.24
CA GLU A 4 2.08 2.73 -26.78
C GLU A 4 1.99 2.81 -25.25
N PHE A 5 0.98 2.16 -24.66
CA PHE A 5 0.76 2.23 -23.21
C PHE A 5 1.82 1.44 -22.41
N GLN A 6 2.46 0.43 -23.01
CA GLN A 6 3.57 -0.31 -22.39
C GLN A 6 4.72 0.62 -21.95
N ASN A 7 4.96 1.73 -22.64
CA ASN A 7 6.00 2.70 -22.25
C ASN A 7 5.58 3.60 -21.08
N HIS A 8 4.29 3.68 -20.77
CA HIS A 8 3.71 4.60 -19.79
C HIS A 8 3.11 3.88 -18.58
N ILE A 9 3.17 2.55 -18.51
CA ILE A 9 2.51 1.76 -17.47
C ILE A 9 2.97 2.10 -16.04
N PHE A 10 4.22 2.55 -15.88
CA PHE A 10 4.79 2.96 -14.60
C PHE A 10 4.67 4.46 -14.32
N GLU A 11 4.09 5.24 -15.24
CA GLU A 11 3.86 6.66 -15.03
C GLU A 11 2.64 6.90 -14.12
N PRO A 12 2.75 7.80 -13.13
CA PRO A 12 1.63 8.12 -12.25
C PRO A 12 0.41 8.66 -12.99
N PHE A 13 -0.77 8.18 -12.60
CA PHE A 13 -2.08 8.61 -13.11
C PHE A 13 -2.37 8.25 -14.58
N THR A 14 -1.53 7.41 -15.20
CA THR A 14 -1.69 6.99 -16.59
C THR A 14 -2.64 5.78 -16.71
N GLN A 15 -3.51 5.78 -17.72
CA GLN A 15 -4.49 4.70 -18.01
C GLN A 15 -4.58 4.40 -19.51
N GLU A 16 -4.67 3.12 -19.89
CA GLU A 16 -4.71 2.71 -21.31
C GLU A 16 -5.97 3.20 -22.04
N LYS A 17 -7.09 3.29 -21.32
CA LYS A 17 -8.35 3.81 -21.84
C LYS A 17 -8.82 4.95 -20.92
N GLY A 18 -8.78 6.18 -21.39
CA GLY A 18 -9.27 7.37 -20.68
C GLY A 18 -10.80 7.47 -20.56
N GLY A 19 -11.52 6.34 -20.63
CA GLY A 19 -12.98 6.32 -20.47
C GLY A 19 -13.36 6.70 -19.04
N ALA A 20 -14.46 7.46 -18.92
CA ALA A 20 -14.95 8.03 -17.66
C ALA A 20 -14.73 7.11 -16.45
N ARG A 21 -14.20 7.69 -15.35
CA ARG A 21 -13.93 7.09 -14.02
C ARG A 21 -15.00 6.12 -13.47
N SER A 22 -16.18 6.11 -14.07
CA SER A 22 -17.38 5.37 -13.68
C SER A 22 -17.45 3.92 -14.16
N VAL A 23 -16.67 3.47 -15.16
CA VAL A 23 -16.93 2.15 -15.79
C VAL A 23 -15.84 1.12 -15.52
N TYR A 24 -14.57 1.52 -15.40
CA TYR A 24 -13.46 0.61 -15.05
C TYR A 24 -12.51 1.31 -14.08
N GLY A 25 -12.53 0.87 -12.82
CA GLY A 25 -12.00 1.56 -11.65
C GLY A 25 -10.48 1.47 -11.48
N GLY A 26 -9.86 2.62 -11.25
CA GLY A 26 -8.46 2.76 -10.84
C GLY A 26 -7.99 4.21 -10.99
N THR A 27 -7.04 4.66 -10.17
CA THR A 27 -6.45 6.00 -10.26
C THR A 27 -5.26 6.07 -11.22
N GLY A 28 -4.82 4.92 -11.76
CA GLY A 28 -3.55 4.83 -12.51
C GLY A 28 -2.31 4.86 -11.60
N LEU A 29 -2.47 4.66 -10.28
CA LEU A 29 -1.36 4.69 -9.32
C LEU A 29 -0.79 3.31 -8.95
N GLY A 30 -1.52 2.23 -9.22
CA GLY A 30 -1.14 0.88 -8.77
C GLY A 30 0.26 0.47 -9.24
N MET A 31 0.52 0.55 -10.55
CA MET A 31 1.82 0.17 -11.13
C MET A 31 2.99 1.05 -10.68
N PRO A 32 2.88 2.40 -10.68
CA PRO A 32 3.92 3.25 -10.09
C PRO A 32 4.23 2.94 -8.62
N ILE A 33 3.21 2.62 -7.81
CA ILE A 33 3.42 2.25 -6.40
C ILE A 33 4.13 0.90 -6.32
N THR A 34 3.69 -0.09 -7.10
CA THR A 34 4.31 -1.42 -7.14
C THR A 34 5.77 -1.36 -7.54
N GLU A 35 6.14 -0.60 -8.57
CA GLU A 35 7.54 -0.42 -8.98
C GLU A 35 8.38 0.18 -7.85
N LYS A 36 7.93 1.29 -7.26
CA LYS A 36 8.65 1.95 -6.14
C LYS A 36 8.84 1.04 -4.94
N LEU A 37 7.86 0.20 -4.62
CA LEU A 37 7.96 -0.77 -3.52
C LEU A 37 9.02 -1.83 -3.85
N ILE A 38 8.98 -2.40 -5.05
CA ILE A 38 9.94 -3.41 -5.50
C ILE A 38 11.37 -2.84 -5.52
N GLU A 39 11.55 -1.62 -6.03
CA GLU A 39 12.84 -0.92 -6.01
C GLU A 39 13.35 -0.70 -4.58
N LYS A 40 12.47 -0.25 -3.67
CA LYS A 40 12.81 -0.08 -2.24
C LYS A 40 13.19 -1.40 -1.57
N MET A 41 12.65 -2.52 -2.04
CA MET A 41 12.99 -3.86 -1.59
C MET A 41 14.26 -4.41 -2.27
N GLY A 42 14.97 -3.60 -3.07
CA GLY A 42 16.16 -4.00 -3.81
C GLY A 42 15.88 -4.97 -4.96
N GLY A 43 14.62 -5.08 -5.37
CA GLY A 43 14.18 -5.97 -6.44
C GLY A 43 14.09 -5.31 -7.80
N THR A 44 13.58 -6.09 -8.75
CA THR A 44 13.28 -5.62 -10.11
C THR A 44 11.92 -6.14 -10.58
N VAL A 45 11.25 -5.37 -11.43
CA VAL A 45 10.02 -5.78 -12.12
C VAL A 45 10.22 -5.70 -13.62
N LYS A 46 9.75 -6.71 -14.34
CA LYS A 46 9.69 -6.77 -15.81
C LYS A 46 8.33 -7.26 -16.23
N PHE A 47 7.95 -7.05 -17.49
CA PHE A 47 6.73 -7.61 -18.02
C PHE A 47 6.85 -7.93 -19.51
N GLU A 48 6.01 -8.87 -19.94
CA GLU A 48 5.79 -9.19 -21.35
C GLU A 48 4.28 -9.10 -21.61
N SER A 49 3.88 -8.39 -22.67
CA SER A 49 2.47 -8.16 -22.97
C SER A 49 2.21 -8.20 -24.46
N GLU A 50 1.19 -8.98 -24.84
CA GLU A 50 0.65 -8.99 -26.18
C GLU A 50 -0.87 -8.74 -26.14
N LYS A 51 -1.32 -7.78 -26.96
CA LYS A 51 -2.73 -7.37 -27.00
C LYS A 51 -3.60 -8.54 -27.44
N ASN A 52 -4.69 -8.78 -26.71
CA ASN A 52 -5.63 -9.89 -26.92
C ASN A 52 -5.06 -11.29 -26.65
N VAL A 53 -3.84 -11.41 -26.12
CA VAL A 53 -3.24 -12.69 -25.71
C VAL A 53 -3.09 -12.75 -24.20
N GLY A 54 -2.44 -11.75 -23.59
CA GLY A 54 -2.22 -11.74 -22.15
C GLY A 54 -1.12 -10.78 -21.73
N THR A 55 -0.82 -10.77 -20.43
CA THR A 55 0.29 -10.01 -19.86
C THR A 55 0.87 -10.79 -18.69
N THR A 56 2.19 -10.90 -18.66
CA THR A 56 2.95 -11.58 -17.60
C THR A 56 3.86 -10.56 -16.95
N PHE A 57 3.71 -10.37 -15.63
CA PHE A 57 4.65 -9.59 -14.82
C PHE A 57 5.60 -10.54 -14.09
N MET A 58 6.88 -10.18 -14.05
CA MET A 58 7.94 -10.91 -13.38
C MET A 58 8.56 -10.00 -12.34
N VAL A 59 8.45 -10.38 -11.07
CA VAL A 59 9.02 -9.65 -9.93
C VAL A 59 10.13 -10.50 -9.33
N GLN A 60 11.30 -9.91 -9.15
CA GLN A 60 12.45 -10.57 -8.54
C GLN A 60 12.87 -9.78 -7.29
N LEU A 61 12.89 -10.45 -6.14
CA LEU A 61 13.24 -9.85 -4.85
C LEU A 61 14.42 -10.62 -4.22
N PRO A 62 15.45 -9.92 -3.68
CA PRO A 62 16.64 -10.55 -3.13
C PRO A 62 16.44 -10.95 -1.65
N PHE A 63 15.59 -11.93 -1.38
CA PHE A 63 15.40 -12.43 -0.02
C PHE A 63 16.33 -13.58 0.32
N LEU A 64 16.86 -13.56 1.55
CA LEU A 64 17.48 -14.72 2.16
C LEU A 64 16.39 -15.68 2.62
N ILE A 65 16.51 -16.95 2.23
CA ILE A 65 15.60 -17.99 2.69
C ILE A 65 16.03 -18.38 4.10
N SER A 66 15.15 -18.18 5.09
CA SER A 66 15.39 -18.64 6.46
C SER A 66 15.45 -20.18 6.49
N THR A 67 16.50 -20.73 7.10
CA THR A 67 16.63 -22.17 7.39
C THR A 67 15.90 -22.57 8.67
N ASP A 68 15.60 -21.61 9.55
CA ASP A 68 14.77 -21.81 10.73
C ASP A 68 13.33 -21.42 10.40
N MET A 69 12.53 -22.38 9.95
CA MET A 69 11.08 -22.29 10.07
C MET A 69 10.70 -22.63 11.51
N LYS A 70 11.09 -21.80 12.48
CA LYS A 70 10.29 -21.78 13.70
C LYS A 70 8.92 -21.29 13.25
N GLN A 71 7.89 -22.10 13.45
CA GLN A 71 6.53 -21.58 13.44
C GLN A 71 6.57 -20.35 14.34
N VAL A 72 6.43 -19.18 13.73
CA VAL A 72 6.12 -17.98 14.47
C VAL A 72 4.72 -18.28 14.98
N GLU A 73 4.62 -18.88 16.17
CA GLU A 73 3.46 -18.62 17.00
C GLU A 73 3.39 -17.10 17.02
N SER A 74 2.36 -16.57 16.38
CA SER A 74 2.06 -15.15 16.44
C SER A 74 1.87 -14.84 17.93
N GLN A 75 2.96 -14.46 18.60
CA GLN A 75 2.88 -13.52 19.70
C GLN A 75 2.45 -12.19 19.08
N GLU A 76 1.19 -12.15 18.62
CA GLU A 76 0.40 -10.97 18.85
C GLU A 76 0.36 -10.85 20.38
N ASP A 77 1.36 -10.19 20.94
CA ASP A 77 1.15 -9.54 22.21
C ASP A 77 -0.04 -8.62 21.93
N ASP A 78 -1.24 -9.05 22.35
CA ASP A 78 -2.47 -8.28 22.27
C ASP A 78 -2.31 -7.12 23.26
N VAL A 79 -1.50 -6.14 22.86
CA VAL A 79 -1.21 -4.96 23.66
C VAL A 79 -2.44 -4.09 23.60
N SER A 80 -3.31 -4.27 24.59
CA SER A 80 -4.47 -3.42 24.79
C SER A 80 -4.06 -2.02 25.26
N ILE A 81 -4.71 -1.01 24.71
CA ILE A 81 -4.61 0.39 25.15
C ILE A 81 -5.86 0.86 25.89
N GLU A 82 -6.72 -0.09 26.29
CA GLU A 82 -7.95 0.19 27.05
C GLU A 82 -7.61 0.92 28.37
N GLY A 83 -8.29 2.04 28.62
CA GLY A 83 -8.11 2.87 29.81
C GLY A 83 -6.82 3.71 29.82
N MET A 84 -5.99 3.68 28.78
CA MET A 84 -4.84 4.57 28.68
C MET A 84 -5.28 6.00 28.40
N ARG A 85 -4.67 6.97 29.09
CA ARG A 85 -4.85 8.40 28.80
C ARG A 85 -3.77 8.91 27.86
N ILE A 86 -4.15 9.35 26.67
CA ILE A 86 -3.24 9.75 25.59
C ILE A 86 -3.44 11.24 25.28
N LEU A 87 -2.33 11.98 25.20
CA LEU A 87 -2.32 13.36 24.68
C LEU A 87 -2.04 13.30 23.17
N LEU A 88 -3.02 13.66 22.35
CA LEU A 88 -2.89 13.71 20.90
C LEU A 88 -2.50 15.13 20.46
N THR A 89 -1.34 15.26 19.82
CA THR A 89 -0.83 16.50 19.22
C THR A 89 -0.56 16.30 17.74
N GLU A 90 -1.32 16.97 16.88
CA GLU A 90 -1.27 16.78 15.43
C GLU A 90 -1.66 18.10 14.74
N ASP A 91 -1.01 18.43 13.63
CA ASP A 91 -1.05 19.74 12.94
C ASP A 91 -2.06 19.82 11.79
N ASN A 92 -2.71 18.71 11.45
CA ASN A 92 -3.70 18.53 10.41
C ASN A 92 -5.05 18.04 10.98
N GLU A 93 -6.08 18.87 10.84
CA GLU A 93 -7.40 18.59 11.45
C GLU A 93 -7.99 17.23 11.05
N LEU A 94 -7.79 16.76 9.82
CA LEU A 94 -8.29 15.47 9.35
C LEU A 94 -7.58 14.30 10.04
N ASN A 95 -6.25 14.37 10.16
CA ASN A 95 -5.47 13.31 10.78
C ASN A 95 -5.77 13.23 12.28
N MET A 96 -5.93 14.37 12.93
CA MET A 96 -6.34 14.47 14.32
C MET A 96 -7.69 13.77 14.56
N GLU A 97 -8.69 14.02 13.71
CA GLU A 97 -10.02 13.38 13.81
C GLU A 97 -9.96 11.87 13.59
N ILE A 98 -9.19 11.41 12.59
CA ILE A 98 -8.98 9.98 12.31
C ILE A 98 -8.28 9.29 13.48
N ALA A 99 -7.23 9.90 14.02
CA ALA A 99 -6.45 9.33 15.12
C ALA A 99 -7.26 9.27 16.42
N GLU A 100 -8.02 10.33 16.75
CA GLU A 100 -8.92 10.33 17.90
C GLU A 100 -9.95 9.20 17.79
N PHE A 101 -10.61 9.05 16.63
CA PHE A 101 -11.60 7.99 16.41
C PHE A 101 -11.01 6.57 16.58
N LEU A 102 -9.85 6.31 15.97
CA LEU A 102 -9.21 4.99 16.03
C LEU A 102 -8.77 4.65 17.46
N LEU A 103 -8.16 5.59 18.17
CA LEU A 103 -7.64 5.35 19.51
C LEU A 103 -8.76 5.23 20.56
N THR A 104 -9.83 6.02 20.44
CA THR A 104 -11.02 5.86 21.30
C THR A 104 -11.73 4.54 21.06
N ASN A 105 -11.86 4.08 19.81
CA ASN A 105 -12.44 2.77 19.51
C ASN A 105 -11.60 1.60 20.04
N ALA A 106 -10.30 1.81 20.22
CA ALA A 106 -9.39 0.86 20.85
C ALA A 106 -9.37 0.97 22.39
N GLY A 107 -10.23 1.81 22.99
CA GLY A 107 -10.42 1.90 24.44
C GLY A 107 -9.63 2.99 25.16
N ALA A 108 -8.88 3.82 24.43
CA ALA A 108 -8.08 4.89 25.04
C ALA A 108 -8.89 6.17 25.29
N GLU A 109 -8.57 6.88 26.37
CA GLU A 109 -9.08 8.20 26.71
C GLU A 109 -8.19 9.28 26.05
N ILE A 110 -8.73 10.03 25.09
CA ILE A 110 -7.96 10.99 24.30
C ILE A 110 -8.15 12.41 24.82
N LYS A 111 -7.02 13.12 25.01
CA LYS A 111 -6.99 14.56 25.20
C LYS A 111 -6.31 15.20 23.99
N VAL A 112 -7.04 16.00 23.25
CA VAL A 112 -6.51 16.71 22.08
C VAL A 112 -5.82 18.00 22.52
N LYS A 113 -4.66 18.29 21.93
CA LYS A 113 -3.99 19.59 22.05
C LYS A 113 -3.41 20.00 20.70
N ARG A 114 -3.79 21.19 20.25
CA ARG A 114 -3.20 21.88 19.09
C ARG A 114 -1.82 22.46 19.42
#